data_AF-A0A132PQS8-F1
#
_entry.id   AF-A0A132PQS8-F1
#
_cell.length_a   1.000
_cell.length_b   1.000
_cell.length_c   1.000
_cell.angle_alpha   90.00
_cell.angle_beta   90.00
_cell.angle_gamma   90.00
#
_symmetry.space_group_name_H-M   'P 1'
#
loop_
_entity.id
_entity.type
_entity.pdbx_description
1 polymer ?
#
loop_
_entity_poly.entity_id
_entity_poly.type
_entity_poly.pdbx_seq_one_letter_code
_entity_poly.pdbx_strand_id
1 'polypeptide(L)'
;MKKLVVAGAGAAIAFGAAGLFGAGIAAAAPDVVGQTYEDAASAIEDDGGEPKVAVTVGSKLSQDECVVTNAWDAPFVRDAGDEYEHADGEVMLSLNCDGGYASATNPGASLASPAGREAKAAADEAAAAEEEELAEASTPDE
;
A
#
# COMPACT_ATOMS: atom_id res chain seq x y z
N MET A 1 -46.07 -16.85 -21.81
CA MET A 1 -46.45 -18.29 -21.85
C MET A 1 -45.18 -19.07 -22.19
N LYS A 2 -44.55 -19.93 -21.40
CA LYS A 2 -44.81 -20.62 -20.12
C LYS A 2 -43.67 -20.32 -19.13
N LYS A 3 -44.01 -20.28 -17.84
CA LYS A 3 -43.11 -20.27 -16.68
C LYS A 3 -42.97 -21.71 -16.16
N LEU A 4 -41.76 -22.10 -15.73
CA LEU A 4 -41.45 -23.18 -14.78
C LEU A 4 -40.18 -22.69 -14.06
N VAL A 5 -40.25 -21.91 -12.96
CA VAL A 5 -40.42 -22.31 -11.54
C VAL A 5 -39.45 -23.40 -11.07
N VAL A 6 -38.31 -22.93 -10.53
CA VAL A 6 -37.64 -23.28 -9.25
C VAL A 6 -38.07 -24.56 -8.51
N ALA A 7 -37.10 -25.41 -8.15
CA ALA A 7 -36.78 -25.81 -6.76
C ALA A 7 -35.74 -26.95 -6.70
N GLY A 8 -34.73 -26.84 -5.81
CA GLY A 8 -34.01 -28.00 -5.26
C GLY A 8 -32.51 -27.80 -5.01
N ALA A 9 -32.15 -27.38 -3.80
CA ALA A 9 -30.78 -27.34 -3.28
C ALA A 9 -30.19 -28.76 -3.05
N GLY A 10 -28.87 -28.90 -3.23
CA GLY A 10 -28.12 -30.10 -2.82
C GLY A 10 -26.62 -29.93 -3.08
N ALA A 11 -25.86 -29.67 -2.01
CA ALA A 11 -24.42 -29.52 -2.02
C ALA A 11 -23.69 -30.80 -2.49
N ALA A 12 -22.67 -30.65 -3.33
CA ALA A 12 -21.62 -31.65 -3.53
C ALA A 12 -20.28 -30.93 -3.67
N ILE A 13 -19.54 -30.91 -2.57
CA ILE A 13 -18.15 -30.46 -2.46
C ILE A 13 -17.28 -31.46 -3.24
N ALA A 14 -16.57 -31.01 -4.26
CA ALA A 14 -15.52 -31.80 -4.90
C ALA A 14 -14.15 -31.31 -4.38
N PHE A 15 -13.71 -31.89 -3.26
CA PHE A 15 -12.30 -31.85 -2.85
C PHE A 15 -11.50 -32.76 -3.80
N GLY A 16 -10.74 -32.17 -4.71
CA GLY A 16 -9.69 -32.86 -5.46
C GLY A 16 -8.34 -32.60 -4.81
N ALA A 17 -7.75 -33.62 -4.20
CA ALA A 17 -6.44 -33.54 -3.55
C ALA A 17 -5.30 -34.06 -4.45
N ALA A 18 -4.15 -33.39 -4.28
CA ALA A 18 -2.76 -33.85 -4.45
C ALA A 18 -2.09 -33.74 -5.83
N GLY A 19 -1.02 -32.93 -5.87
CA GLY A 19 0.02 -32.99 -6.90
C GLY A 19 1.13 -31.92 -6.80
N LEU A 20 2.12 -32.16 -5.94
CA LEU A 20 3.55 -31.77 -6.03
C LEU A 20 4.01 -30.32 -5.73
N PHE A 21 4.62 -30.21 -4.55
CA PHE A 21 5.62 -29.25 -4.06
C PHE A 21 6.49 -28.54 -5.11
N GLY A 22 6.74 -27.24 -4.88
CA GLY A 22 8.11 -26.72 -4.94
C GLY A 22 8.38 -25.51 -5.82
N ALA A 23 7.38 -24.88 -6.45
CA ALA A 23 7.55 -23.49 -6.84
C ALA A 23 7.22 -22.66 -5.60
N GLY A 24 8.22 -22.40 -4.75
CA GLY A 24 8.12 -21.28 -3.82
C GLY A 24 7.66 -20.10 -4.67
N ILE A 25 6.50 -19.54 -4.34
CA ILE A 25 6.09 -18.27 -4.94
C ILE A 25 7.26 -17.36 -4.60
N ALA A 26 8.02 -16.92 -5.59
CA ALA A 26 8.90 -15.78 -5.39
C ALA A 26 7.92 -14.63 -5.15
N ALA A 27 7.48 -14.48 -3.90
CA ALA A 27 6.76 -13.32 -3.45
C ALA A 27 7.80 -12.22 -3.55
N ALA A 28 7.78 -11.49 -4.66
CA ALA A 28 8.46 -10.21 -4.71
C ALA A 28 7.84 -9.36 -3.61
N ALA A 29 8.66 -8.52 -2.96
CA ALA A 29 8.16 -7.50 -2.04
C ALA A 29 6.85 -6.86 -2.55
N PRO A 30 5.87 -6.67 -1.66
CA PRO A 30 4.54 -6.22 -2.04
C PRO A 30 4.58 -4.87 -2.77
N ASP A 31 3.66 -4.67 -3.72
CA ASP A 31 3.58 -3.46 -4.54
C ASP A 31 2.94 -2.32 -3.73
N VAL A 32 3.73 -1.74 -2.83
CA VAL A 32 3.32 -0.66 -1.92
C VAL A 32 3.90 0.70 -2.29
N VAL A 33 4.58 0.81 -3.44
CA VAL A 33 5.17 2.08 -3.90
C VAL A 33 4.06 3.08 -4.21
N GLY A 34 4.19 4.30 -3.69
CA GLY A 34 3.19 5.36 -3.81
C GLY A 34 2.20 5.44 -2.65
N GLN A 35 2.11 4.41 -1.80
CA GLN A 35 1.28 4.43 -0.58
C GLN A 35 1.94 5.25 0.55
N THR A 36 1.15 5.62 1.55
CA THR A 36 1.70 6.15 2.82
C THR A 36 2.41 5.02 3.58
N TYR A 37 3.30 5.36 4.52
CA TYR A 37 3.96 4.35 5.34
C TYR A 37 2.95 3.58 6.19
N GLU A 38 1.93 4.25 6.73
CA GLU A 38 0.88 3.60 7.52
C GLU A 38 0.13 2.53 6.70
N ASP A 39 -0.31 2.87 5.49
CA ASP A 39 -1.01 1.95 4.60
C ASP A 39 -0.10 0.80 4.15
N ALA A 40 1.14 1.13 3.78
CA ALA A 40 2.13 0.15 3.34
C ALA A 40 2.51 -0.82 4.46
N ALA A 41 2.72 -0.32 5.69
CA ALA A 41 3.03 -1.14 6.85
C ALA A 41 1.88 -2.11 7.15
N SER A 42 0.65 -1.60 7.14
CA SER A 42 -0.56 -2.42 7.32
C SER A 42 -0.66 -3.52 6.26
N ALA A 43 -0.45 -3.18 4.98
CA ALA A 43 -0.51 -4.15 3.89
C ALA A 43 0.59 -5.22 4.00
N ILE A 44 1.80 -4.85 4.40
CA ILE A 44 2.92 -5.79 4.60
C ILE A 44 2.61 -6.74 5.76
N GLU A 45 2.11 -6.21 6.87
CA GLU A 45 1.75 -7.00 8.05
C GLU A 45 0.59 -7.97 7.78
N ASP A 46 -0.41 -7.54 7.01
CA ASP A 46 -1.54 -8.39 6.58
C ASP A 46 -1.07 -9.56 5.70
N ASP A 47 -0.03 -9.36 4.89
CA ASP A 47 0.62 -10.40 4.09
C ASP A 47 1.63 -11.25 4.90
N GLY A 48 1.81 -10.96 6.19
CA GLY A 48 2.67 -11.68 7.11
C GLY A 48 4.15 -11.28 7.07
N GLY A 49 4.47 -10.16 6.42
CA GLY A 49 5.79 -9.54 6.45
C GLY A 49 5.98 -8.58 7.61
N GLU A 50 7.22 -8.14 7.80
CA GLU A 50 7.59 -7.15 8.81
C GLU A 50 8.17 -5.89 8.12
N PRO A 51 7.48 -4.74 8.17
CA PRO A 51 7.95 -3.54 7.51
C PRO A 51 9.17 -2.95 8.23
N LYS A 52 10.21 -2.61 7.47
CA LYS A 52 11.46 -2.01 7.96
C LYS A 52 11.80 -0.75 7.18
N VAL A 53 11.90 0.38 7.87
CA VAL A 53 12.38 1.61 7.26
C VAL A 53 13.88 1.51 7.00
N ALA A 54 14.26 1.41 5.73
CA ALA A 54 15.63 1.31 5.27
C ALA A 54 16.27 2.68 5.06
N VAL A 55 15.53 3.58 4.40
CA VAL A 55 16.00 4.91 4.02
C VAL A 55 14.85 5.89 4.19
N THR A 56 15.17 7.07 4.73
CA THR A 56 14.24 8.19 4.81
C THR A 56 14.87 9.41 4.19
N VAL A 57 14.17 10.06 3.26
CA VAL A 57 14.54 11.35 2.67
C VAL A 57 13.50 12.38 3.06
N GLY A 58 13.94 13.54 3.55
CA GLY A 58 13.04 14.62 3.96
C GLY A 58 12.61 14.53 5.42
N SER A 59 11.87 15.55 5.87
CA SER A 59 11.46 15.67 7.28
C SER A 59 10.25 16.59 7.50
N LYS A 60 9.43 16.79 6.47
CA LYS A 60 8.28 17.72 6.50
C LYS A 60 6.99 17.04 6.96
N LEU A 61 6.86 15.76 6.65
CA LEU A 61 5.74 14.92 7.06
C LEU A 61 6.09 14.14 8.34
N SER A 62 5.06 13.68 9.05
CA SER A 62 5.22 12.60 10.03
C SER A 62 5.59 11.29 9.32
N GLN A 63 6.18 10.33 10.04
CA GLN A 63 6.63 9.08 9.42
C GLN A 63 5.49 8.33 8.73
N ASP A 64 4.34 8.29 9.38
CA ASP A 64 3.13 7.59 8.92
C ASP A 64 2.65 8.12 7.56
N GLU A 65 2.79 9.42 7.35
CA GLU A 65 2.41 10.12 6.12
C GLU A 65 3.47 10.07 5.02
N CYS A 66 4.68 9.56 5.30
CA CYS A 66 5.73 9.52 4.29
C CYS A 66 5.38 8.56 3.16
N VAL A 67 5.65 8.98 1.92
CA VAL A 67 5.33 8.19 0.73
C VAL A 67 6.41 7.13 0.50
N VAL A 68 6.01 5.88 0.31
CA VAL A 68 6.92 4.81 -0.08
C VAL A 68 7.39 5.02 -1.52
N THR A 69 8.70 5.05 -1.71
CA THR A 69 9.35 5.26 -3.01
C THR A 69 10.02 4.00 -3.56
N ASN A 70 10.27 3.03 -2.70
CA ASN A 70 10.80 1.72 -3.07
C ASN A 70 10.52 0.70 -1.96
N ALA A 71 10.27 -0.54 -2.34
CA ALA A 71 10.07 -1.67 -1.42
C ALA A 71 10.84 -2.89 -1.95
N TRP A 72 11.54 -3.61 -1.06
CA TRP A 72 12.30 -4.81 -1.42
C TRP A 72 12.50 -5.75 -0.23
N ASP A 73 12.64 -7.04 -0.48
CA ASP A 73 12.91 -8.02 0.57
C ASP A 73 14.33 -7.87 1.12
N ALA A 74 14.52 -8.11 2.42
CA ALA A 74 15.82 -7.94 3.07
C ALA A 74 16.91 -8.81 2.41
N PRO A 75 17.96 -8.21 1.81
CA PRO A 75 18.96 -8.95 1.04
C PRO A 75 20.11 -9.49 1.92
N PHE A 76 19.94 -9.51 3.24
CA PHE A 76 21.00 -9.77 4.20
C PHE A 76 20.67 -10.94 5.14
N VAL A 77 21.71 -11.43 5.81
CA VAL A 77 21.61 -12.41 6.90
C VAL A 77 21.84 -11.71 8.24
N ARG A 78 21.24 -12.22 9.31
CA ARG A 78 21.41 -11.77 10.69
C ARG A 78 21.99 -12.90 11.53
N ASP A 79 22.61 -12.55 12.63
CA ASP A 79 23.05 -13.51 13.64
C ASP A 79 21.82 -13.98 14.44
N ALA A 80 21.50 -15.27 14.35
CA ALA A 80 20.41 -15.92 15.08
C ALA A 80 20.93 -16.70 16.31
N GLY A 81 22.18 -16.45 16.73
CA GLY A 81 22.82 -17.02 17.91
C GLY A 81 23.69 -18.24 17.58
N ASP A 82 23.07 -19.32 17.11
CA ASP A 82 23.79 -20.56 16.76
C ASP A 82 24.20 -20.60 15.27
N GLU A 83 23.50 -19.86 14.41
CA GLU A 83 23.79 -19.73 12.98
C GLU A 83 23.41 -18.36 12.42
N TYR A 84 23.85 -18.08 11.19
CA TYR A 84 23.40 -16.90 10.45
C TYR A 84 22.21 -17.28 9.57
N GLU A 85 21.09 -16.64 9.80
CA GLU A 85 19.85 -16.88 9.07
C GLU A 85 19.53 -15.69 8.16
N HIS A 86 18.85 -15.94 7.03
CA HIS A 86 18.32 -14.85 6.21
C HIS A 86 17.27 -14.07 7.01
N ALA A 87 17.21 -12.76 6.78
CA ALA A 87 16.16 -11.91 7.34
C ALA A 87 14.83 -12.10 6.58
N ASP A 88 14.37 -13.35 6.51
CA ASP A 88 13.15 -13.73 5.81
C ASP A 88 11.94 -13.01 6.43
N GLY A 89 11.05 -12.51 5.57
CA GLY A 89 9.85 -11.78 5.98
C GLY A 89 10.06 -10.29 6.26
N GLU A 90 11.31 -9.80 6.37
CA GLU A 90 11.56 -8.36 6.48
C GLU A 90 11.43 -7.67 5.10
N VAL A 91 10.49 -6.72 5.00
CA VAL A 91 10.30 -5.88 3.81
C VAL A 91 10.89 -4.50 4.08
N MET A 92 11.93 -4.16 3.33
CA MET A 92 12.67 -2.91 3.43
C MET A 92 11.98 -1.81 2.62
N LEU A 93 11.78 -0.65 3.23
CA LEU A 93 11.06 0.49 2.65
C LEU A 93 11.96 1.73 2.56
N SER A 94 11.91 2.41 1.40
CA SER A 94 12.48 3.74 1.20
C SER A 94 11.39 4.80 1.21
N LEU A 95 11.48 5.77 2.11
CA LEU A 95 10.45 6.78 2.36
C LEU A 95 10.85 8.16 1.85
N ASN A 96 9.87 8.88 1.30
CA ASN A 96 9.93 10.31 1.03
C ASN A 96 8.98 11.06 1.97
N CYS A 97 9.57 11.83 2.89
CA CYS A 97 8.90 12.62 3.91
C CYS A 97 8.88 14.13 3.59
N ASP A 98 9.20 14.53 2.36
CA ASP A 98 9.16 15.95 1.96
C ASP A 98 7.77 16.43 1.53
N GLY A 99 6.90 15.51 1.07
CA GLY A 99 5.59 15.81 0.50
C GLY A 99 5.32 15.06 -0.80
N GLY A 100 4.03 14.85 -1.12
CA GLY A 100 3.60 14.14 -2.34
C GLY A 100 4.00 14.85 -3.64
N TYR A 101 4.01 16.18 -3.65
CA TYR A 101 4.43 16.98 -4.81
C TYR A 101 5.13 18.27 -4.37
N ALA A 102 6.03 18.78 -5.21
CA ALA A 102 6.73 20.03 -4.95
C ALA A 102 5.83 21.24 -5.21
N SER A 103 5.84 22.20 -4.28
CA SER A 103 5.19 23.51 -4.41
C SER A 103 6.21 24.65 -4.30
N ALA A 104 5.75 25.90 -4.35
CA ALA A 104 6.64 27.06 -4.17
C ALA A 104 7.33 27.10 -2.80
N THR A 105 6.72 26.51 -1.77
CA THR A 105 7.21 26.56 -0.38
C THR A 105 7.49 25.18 0.22
N ASN A 106 7.02 24.10 -0.42
CA ASN A 106 7.19 22.74 0.09
C ASN A 106 7.98 21.89 -0.90
N PRO A 107 9.03 21.17 -0.44
CA PRO A 107 9.69 20.16 -1.26
C PRO A 107 8.74 18.98 -1.56
N GLY A 108 9.11 18.14 -2.53
CA GLY A 108 8.32 16.97 -2.91
C GLY A 108 8.63 16.47 -4.31
N ALA A 109 7.85 15.53 -4.82
CA ALA A 109 8.03 15.03 -6.18
C ALA A 109 7.74 16.12 -7.22
N SER A 110 8.61 16.27 -8.22
CA SER A 110 8.41 17.27 -9.27
C SER A 110 7.11 17.01 -10.04
N LEU A 111 6.35 18.05 -10.38
CA LEU A 111 5.20 17.95 -11.28
C LEU A 111 5.58 17.46 -12.70
N ALA A 112 6.88 17.46 -13.03
CA ALA A 112 7.38 16.86 -14.25
C ALA A 112 7.46 15.32 -14.19
N SER A 113 7.45 14.71 -13.00
CA SER A 113 7.44 13.25 -12.83
C SER A 113 6.02 12.68 -12.78
N PRO A 114 5.81 11.38 -13.09
CA PRO A 114 4.53 10.72 -12.90
C PRO A 114 4.00 10.84 -11.46
N ALA A 115 4.83 10.50 -10.48
CA ALA A 115 4.46 10.56 -9.06
C ALA A 115 4.02 11.97 -8.61
N GLY A 116 4.72 13.03 -9.03
CA GLY A 116 4.33 14.39 -8.67
C GLY A 116 3.02 14.85 -9.33
N ARG A 117 2.69 14.33 -10.52
CA ARG A 117 1.39 14.59 -11.17
C ARG A 117 0.25 13.84 -10.48
N GLU A 118 0.46 12.58 -10.15
CA GLU A 118 -0.53 11.74 -9.45
C GLU A 118 -0.84 12.32 -8.07
N ALA A 119 0.19 12.68 -7.30
CA ALA A 119 0.01 13.31 -5.99
C ALA A 119 -0.68 14.68 -6.08
N LYS A 120 -0.38 15.49 -7.12
CA LYS A 120 -1.11 16.74 -7.34
C LYS A 120 -2.58 16.50 -7.70
N ALA A 121 -2.86 15.54 -8.57
CA ALA A 121 -4.23 15.21 -8.96
C ALA A 121 -5.06 14.74 -7.75
N ALA A 122 -4.50 13.86 -6.92
CA ALA A 122 -5.15 13.40 -5.70
C ALA A 122 -5.41 14.56 -4.71
N ALA A 123 -4.46 15.48 -4.55
CA ALA A 123 -4.64 16.65 -3.71
C ALA A 123 -5.71 17.62 -4.24
N ASP A 124 -5.76 17.83 -5.55
CA ASP A 124 -6.79 18.67 -6.19
C ASP A 124 -8.19 18.03 -6.05
N GLU A 125 -8.30 16.70 -6.13
CA GLU A 125 -9.55 15.96 -5.91
C GLU A 125 -10.02 16.03 -4.45
N ALA A 126 -9.11 15.83 -3.49
CA ALA A 126 -9.42 15.96 -2.06
C ALA A 126 -9.89 17.38 -1.71
N ALA A 127 -9.23 18.41 -2.25
CA ALA A 127 -9.64 19.79 -2.03
C ALA A 127 -11.04 20.09 -2.60
N ALA A 128 -11.37 19.55 -3.78
CA ALA A 128 -12.70 19.70 -4.35
C ALA A 128 -13.78 19.01 -3.49
N ALA A 129 -13.49 17.82 -2.95
CA ALA A 129 -14.40 17.12 -2.04
C ALA A 129 -14.63 17.89 -0.73
N GLU A 130 -13.58 18.48 -0.15
CA GLU A 130 -13.71 19.34 1.04
C GLU A 130 -14.55 20.60 0.75
N GLU A 131 -14.38 21.22 -0.42
CA GLU A 131 -15.19 22.37 -0.83
C GLU A 131 -16.68 22.02 -0.95
N GLU A 132 -17.01 20.84 -1.49
CA GLU A 132 -18.39 20.33 -1.56
C GLU A 132 -18.97 20.07 -0.16
N GLU A 133 -18.21 19.42 0.74
CA GLU A 133 -18.65 19.15 2.12
C GLU A 133 -18.91 20.45 2.89
N LEU A 134 -18.03 21.44 2.75
CA LEU A 134 -18.20 22.76 3.36
C LEU A 134 -19.40 23.51 2.80
N ALA A 135 -19.69 23.37 1.51
CA ALA A 135 -20.88 23.96 0.89
C ALA A 135 -22.17 23.32 1.41
N GLU A 136 -22.20 22.00 1.58
CA GLU A 136 -23.34 21.25 2.14
C GLU A 136 -23.58 21.60 3.62
N ALA A 137 -22.50 21.71 4.41
CA ALA A 137 -22.57 22.14 5.81
C ALA A 137 -23.00 23.62 5.96
N SER A 138 -22.80 24.45 4.93
CA SER A 138 -23.09 25.88 4.92
C SER A 138 -24.46 26.24 4.36
N THR A 139 -25.27 25.25 3.93
CA THR A 139 -26.70 25.44 3.65
C THR A 139 -27.52 24.98 4.86
N PRO A 140 -27.91 25.89 5.78
CA PRO A 140 -28.93 25.56 6.78
C PRO A 140 -30.21 25.18 6.04
N ASP A 141 -30.83 24.05 6.41
CA ASP A 141 -32.16 23.66 5.93
C ASP A 141 -33.12 24.88 5.93
N GLU A 142 -33.49 25.38 4.74
CA GLU A 142 -34.59 26.32 4.53
C GLU A 142 -35.93 25.58 4.37
#